data_AF-A0A9D2DWI6-F1
#
_entry.id   AF-A0A9D2DWI6-F1
#
_cell.length_a   1.000
_cell.length_b   1.000
_cell.length_c   1.000
_cell.angle_alpha   90.00
_cell.angle_beta   90.00
_cell.angle_gamma   90.00
#
_symmetry.space_group_name_H-M   'P 1'
#
loop_
_entity.id
_entity.type
_entity.pdbx_description
1 polymer ?
#
loop_
_entity_poly.entity_id
_entity_poly.type
_entity_poly.pdbx_seq_one_letter_code
_entity_poly.pdbx_strand_id
1 'polypeptide(L)'
;MKKPSPLTIAEIICFVGVIACVIASAILPDGESPERTAVVIALLICCLAAIVLITVNRNRQAKEREVKREQEEKVLRDALASQEHKVVYLFYIGKKKRLGAPLEKDSFSVQLYRTDDVEQIRAYENFAMESDAYDTFAKEVAYEDLLFLTPMQLLEIRGKTILLHDDDYAVMRYAPFYQQLFANNDAQVL
;
A
#
# COMPACT_ATOMS: atom_id res chain seq x y z
N MET A 1 -14.89 25.30 -9.34
CA MET A 1 -13.62 25.32 -10.08
C MET A 1 -12.52 24.74 -9.19
N LYS A 2 -11.96 23.57 -9.53
CA LYS A 2 -10.83 22.99 -8.77
C LYS A 2 -9.58 23.86 -9.02
N LYS A 3 -8.92 24.32 -7.96
CA LYS A 3 -7.63 25.02 -8.08
C LYS A 3 -6.65 24.08 -8.80
N PRO A 4 -5.93 24.54 -9.83
CA PRO A 4 -4.93 23.72 -10.50
C PRO A 4 -3.90 23.29 -9.47
N SER A 5 -3.53 22.01 -9.52
CA SER A 5 -2.51 21.48 -8.63
C SER A 5 -1.19 22.23 -8.88
N PRO A 6 -0.36 22.46 -7.85
CA PRO A 6 0.94 23.10 -8.02
C PRO A 6 1.87 22.36 -9.00
N LEU A 7 1.60 21.07 -9.27
CA LEU A 7 2.27 20.26 -10.28
C LEU A 7 2.03 20.81 -11.70
N THR A 8 0.78 21.15 -12.01
CA THR A 8 0.37 21.66 -13.32
C THR A 8 1.01 23.02 -13.61
N ILE A 9 1.17 23.86 -12.58
CA ILE A 9 1.81 25.17 -12.70
C ILE A 9 3.33 25.00 -12.91
N ALA A 10 3.99 24.11 -12.16
CA ALA A 10 5.42 23.86 -12.29
C ALA A 10 5.79 23.22 -13.64
N GLU A 11 4.96 22.29 -14.13
CA GLU A 11 5.14 21.68 -15.46
C GLU A 11 4.98 22.71 -16.57
N ILE A 12 3.99 23.60 -16.49
CA ILE A 12 3.80 24.69 -17.44
C ILE A 12 5.00 25.65 -17.42
N ILE A 13 5.52 26.02 -16.24
CA ILE A 13 6.68 26.91 -16.12
C ILE A 13 7.95 26.25 -16.71
N CYS A 14 8.17 24.96 -16.44
CA CYS A 14 9.25 24.20 -17.07
C CYS A 14 9.11 24.15 -18.60
N PHE A 15 7.91 23.85 -19.10
CA PHE A 15 7.65 23.72 -20.53
C PHE A 15 7.85 25.05 -21.27
N VAL A 16 7.36 26.14 -20.68
CA VAL A 16 7.55 27.50 -21.20
C VAL A 16 9.03 27.90 -21.13
N GLY A 17 9.74 27.55 -20.05
CA GLY A 17 11.17 27.82 -19.90
C GLY A 17 12.04 27.08 -20.93
N VAL A 18 11.74 25.81 -21.22
CA VAL A 18 12.44 25.01 -22.24
C VAL A 18 12.17 25.55 -23.65
N ILE A 19 10.93 25.91 -23.95
CA ILE A 19 10.57 26.53 -25.24
C ILE A 19 11.30 27.88 -25.41
N ALA A 20 11.36 28.70 -24.36
CA ALA A 20 12.11 29.95 -24.37
C ALA A 20 13.63 29.72 -24.57
N CYS A 21 14.22 28.68 -23.97
CA CYS A 21 15.61 28.29 -24.22
C CYS A 21 15.87 27.93 -25.69
N VAL A 22 15.00 27.12 -26.29
CA VAL A 22 15.15 26.71 -27.71
C VAL A 22 15.02 27.92 -28.64
N ILE A 23 14.08 28.82 -28.37
CA ILE A 23 13.87 30.04 -29.16
C ILE A 23 15.04 31.01 -29.01
N ALA A 24 15.54 31.24 -27.78
CA ALA A 24 16.69 32.12 -27.54
C ALA A 24 17.99 31.58 -28.16
N SER A 25 18.16 30.25 -28.17
CA SER A 25 19.32 29.58 -28.80
C SER A 25 19.28 29.64 -30.33
N ALA A 26 18.09 29.70 -30.92
CA ALA A 26 17.89 29.72 -32.37
C ALA A 26 17.93 31.13 -32.99
N ILE A 27 17.72 32.18 -32.19
CA ILE A 27 17.53 33.55 -32.69
C ILE A 27 18.75 34.47 -32.43
N LEU A 28 19.61 34.16 -31.45
CA LEU A 28 20.73 35.04 -31.11
C LEU A 28 22.00 34.71 -31.94
N PRO A 29 22.48 35.62 -32.80
CA PRO A 29 23.70 35.41 -33.57
C PRO A 29 24.94 35.39 -32.67
N ASP A 30 26.00 34.71 -33.13
CA ASP A 30 27.28 34.54 -32.44
C ASP A 30 27.99 35.88 -32.20
N GLY A 31 27.67 36.51 -31.06
CA GLY A 31 28.37 37.69 -30.54
C GLY A 31 28.25 37.76 -29.02
N GLU A 32 29.36 38.13 -28.36
CA GLU A 32 29.44 38.37 -26.92
C GLU A 32 28.71 39.67 -26.55
N SER A 33 27.38 39.64 -26.46
CA SER A 33 26.60 40.76 -25.91
C SER A 33 26.28 40.54 -24.42
N PRO A 34 26.47 41.56 -23.55
CA PRO A 34 26.15 41.46 -22.12
C PRO A 34 24.70 41.05 -21.83
N GLU A 35 23.79 41.43 -22.74
CA GLU A 35 22.36 41.11 -22.69
C GLU A 35 22.11 39.60 -22.89
N ARG A 36 22.87 38.93 -23.76
CA ARG A 36 22.79 37.47 -23.94
C ARG A 36 23.21 36.74 -22.66
N THR A 37 24.30 37.19 -22.04
CA THR A 37 24.78 36.60 -20.78
C THR A 37 23.74 36.77 -19.67
N ALA A 38 23.11 37.94 -19.56
CA ALA A 38 22.04 38.17 -18.58
C ALA A 38 20.82 37.25 -18.80
N VAL A 39 20.39 37.06 -20.05
CA VAL A 39 19.26 36.17 -20.40
C VAL A 39 19.59 34.71 -20.10
N VAL A 40 20.80 34.24 -20.44
CA VAL A 40 21.24 32.87 -20.15
C VAL A 40 21.31 32.62 -18.64
N ILE A 41 21.84 33.56 -17.86
CA ILE A 41 21.88 33.47 -16.40
C ILE A 41 20.47 33.42 -15.81
N ALA A 42 19.57 34.29 -16.26
CA ALA A 42 18.19 34.30 -15.79
C ALA A 42 17.46 32.98 -16.10
N LEU A 43 17.67 32.41 -17.28
CA LEU A 43 17.14 31.09 -17.66
C LEU A 43 17.70 29.96 -16.79
N LEU A 44 19.00 29.98 -16.50
CA LEU A 44 19.64 29.01 -15.61
C LEU A 44 19.05 29.04 -14.21
N ILE A 45 18.81 30.24 -13.67
CA ILE A 45 18.17 30.43 -12.35
C ILE A 45 16.74 29.91 -12.37
N CYS A 46 15.96 30.17 -13.42
CA CYS A 46 14.60 29.65 -13.58
C CYS A 46 14.56 28.11 -13.65
N CYS A 47 15.48 27.50 -14.39
CA CYS A 47 15.61 26.03 -14.47
C CYS A 47 15.95 25.43 -13.10
N LEU A 48 16.90 26.03 -12.37
CA LEU A 48 17.26 25.58 -11.02
C LEU A 48 16.09 25.71 -10.05
N ALA A 49 15.37 26.84 -10.08
CA ALA A 49 14.18 27.04 -9.25
C ALA A 49 13.09 25.99 -9.55
N ALA A 50 12.88 25.65 -10.82
CA ALA A 50 11.91 24.65 -11.21
C ALA A 50 12.30 23.23 -10.74
N ILE A 51 13.58 22.85 -10.84
CA ILE A 51 14.09 21.57 -10.32
C ILE A 51 13.89 21.48 -8.80
N VAL A 52 14.18 22.56 -8.06
CA VAL A 52 13.97 22.61 -6.61
C VAL A 52 12.49 22.44 -6.27
N LEU A 53 11.59 23.14 -6.97
CA LEU A 53 10.14 23.02 -6.74
C LEU A 53 9.62 21.60 -7.02
N ILE A 54 10.07 20.97 -8.11
CA ILE A 54 9.72 19.58 -8.45
C ILE A 54 10.21 18.63 -7.35
N THR A 55 11.44 18.81 -6.88
CA THR A 55 12.06 17.94 -5.87
C THR A 55 11.35 18.08 -4.52
N VAL A 56 11.07 19.31 -4.08
CA VAL A 56 10.34 19.57 -2.82
C VAL A 56 8.92 18.99 -2.90
N ASN A 57 8.23 19.13 -4.03
CA ASN A 57 6.88 18.60 -4.18
C ASN A 57 6.87 17.05 -4.21
N ARG A 58 7.83 16.43 -4.90
CA ARG A 58 8.00 14.96 -4.88
C ARG A 58 8.27 14.45 -3.47
N ASN A 59 9.16 15.11 -2.73
CA ASN A 59 9.46 14.75 -1.34
C ASN A 59 8.26 14.96 -0.42
N ARG A 60 7.48 16.02 -0.62
CA ARG A 60 6.24 16.26 0.12
C ARG A 60 5.20 15.18 -0.16
N GLN A 61 4.99 14.82 -1.43
CA GLN A 61 4.07 13.74 -1.79
C GLN A 61 4.54 12.38 -1.27
N ALA A 62 5.85 12.12 -1.28
CA ALA A 62 6.41 10.90 -0.70
C ALA A 62 6.12 10.85 0.81
N LYS A 63 6.37 11.95 1.54
CA LYS A 63 6.03 12.06 2.97
C LYS A 63 4.54 11.91 3.24
N GLU A 64 3.68 12.56 2.45
CA GLU A 64 2.22 12.45 2.61
C GLU A 64 1.73 11.00 2.36
N ARG A 65 2.34 10.27 1.42
CA ARG A 65 2.06 8.84 1.21
C ARG A 65 2.57 7.98 2.35
N GLU A 66 3.76 8.28 2.87
CA GLU A 66 4.35 7.55 3.99
C GLU A 66 3.53 7.71 5.25
N VAL A 67 3.11 8.94 5.59
CA VAL A 67 2.22 9.22 6.73
C VAL A 67 0.87 8.52 6.57
N LYS A 68 0.30 8.49 5.36
CA LYS A 68 -0.93 7.73 5.11
C LYS A 68 -0.73 6.23 5.32
N ARG A 69 0.36 5.68 4.80
CA ARG A 69 0.70 4.26 4.98
C ARG A 69 0.90 3.92 6.44
N GLU A 70 1.62 4.75 7.21
CA GLU A 70 1.80 4.57 8.65
C GLU A 70 0.47 4.63 9.41
N GLN A 71 -0.42 5.55 9.03
CA GLN A 71 -1.73 5.67 9.65
C GLN A 71 -2.63 4.48 9.32
N GLU A 72 -2.61 4.01 8.06
CA GLU A 72 -3.29 2.80 7.62
C GLU A 72 -2.73 1.60 8.40
N GLU A 73 -1.41 1.37 8.38
CA GLU A 73 -0.74 0.32 9.16
C GLU A 73 -1.09 0.36 10.64
N LYS A 74 -1.24 1.56 11.23
CA LYS A 74 -1.65 1.71 12.63
C LYS A 74 -3.09 1.26 12.87
N VAL A 75 -4.05 1.75 12.08
CA VAL A 75 -5.47 1.32 12.18
C VAL A 75 -5.59 -0.19 12.01
N LEU A 76 -4.80 -0.74 11.10
CA LEU A 76 -4.74 -2.16 10.78
C LEU A 76 -4.15 -2.99 11.94
N ARG A 77 -3.07 -2.51 12.59
CA ARG A 77 -2.52 -3.11 13.81
C ARG A 77 -3.52 -3.05 14.97
N ASP A 78 -4.21 -1.93 15.12
CA ASP A 78 -5.24 -1.75 16.15
C ASP A 78 -6.40 -2.73 15.93
N ALA A 79 -6.83 -2.95 14.67
CA ALA A 79 -7.87 -3.94 14.33
C ALA A 79 -7.43 -5.38 14.63
N LEU A 80 -6.20 -5.76 14.29
CA LEU A 80 -5.65 -7.10 14.62
C LEU A 80 -5.52 -7.33 16.12
N ALA A 81 -5.13 -6.29 16.88
CA ALA A 81 -5.00 -6.35 18.33
C ALA A 81 -6.36 -6.30 19.06
N SER A 82 -7.40 -5.74 18.42
CA SER A 82 -8.74 -5.63 18.99
C SER A 82 -9.33 -7.00 19.30
N GLN A 83 -10.03 -7.13 20.44
CA GLN A 83 -10.76 -8.36 20.77
C GLN A 83 -12.05 -8.53 19.97
N GLU A 84 -12.49 -7.50 19.25
CA GLU A 84 -13.70 -7.53 18.43
C GLU A 84 -13.53 -8.50 17.24
N HIS A 85 -12.35 -8.53 16.63
CA HIS A 85 -12.06 -9.41 15.51
C HIS A 85 -11.55 -10.76 16.01
N LYS A 86 -12.42 -11.77 16.04
CA LYS A 86 -12.12 -13.06 16.66
C LYS A 86 -11.40 -14.01 15.70
N VAL A 87 -11.79 -13.98 14.43
CA VAL A 87 -11.30 -14.90 13.40
C VAL A 87 -10.55 -14.13 12.32
N VAL A 88 -9.46 -14.73 11.84
CA VAL A 88 -8.55 -14.20 10.85
C VAL A 88 -8.45 -15.21 9.72
N TYR A 89 -8.91 -14.88 8.52
CA TYR A 89 -8.68 -15.70 7.34
C TYR A 89 -7.42 -15.23 6.61
N LEU A 90 -6.44 -16.13 6.50
CA LEU A 90 -5.10 -15.85 6.00
C LEU A 90 -4.90 -16.42 4.60
N PHE A 91 -4.47 -15.55 3.68
CA PHE A 91 -4.11 -15.91 2.32
C PHE A 91 -2.65 -15.55 2.03
N TYR A 92 -1.85 -16.52 1.61
CA TYR A 92 -0.47 -16.24 1.21
C TYR A 92 -0.40 -15.62 -0.19
N ILE A 93 0.18 -14.42 -0.25
CA ILE A 93 0.44 -13.66 -1.48
C ILE A 93 1.93 -13.71 -1.76
N GLY A 94 2.33 -14.80 -2.41
CA GLY A 94 3.70 -15.01 -2.82
C GLY A 94 3.84 -16.18 -3.77
N LYS A 95 5.07 -16.60 -4.03
CA LYS A 95 5.30 -17.81 -4.82
C LYS A 95 4.99 -19.02 -3.93
N LYS A 96 3.93 -19.79 -4.22
CA LYS A 96 3.49 -20.94 -3.39
C LYS A 96 4.62 -21.88 -2.94
N LYS A 97 5.65 -22.11 -3.77
CA LYS A 97 6.85 -22.90 -3.39
C LYS A 97 7.65 -22.35 -2.20
N ARG A 98 7.47 -21.09 -1.84
CA ARG A 98 8.09 -20.41 -0.69
C ARG A 98 7.18 -20.39 0.53
N LEU A 99 5.96 -20.92 0.45
CA LEU A 99 5.03 -20.91 1.57
C LEU A 99 5.67 -21.54 2.81
N GLY A 100 6.38 -22.66 2.70
CA GLY A 100 7.05 -23.28 3.86
C GLY A 100 8.22 -22.48 4.45
N ALA A 101 8.73 -21.47 3.74
CA ALA A 101 9.85 -20.63 4.17
C ALA A 101 9.71 -19.23 3.53
N PRO A 102 8.76 -18.40 4.01
CA PRO A 102 8.47 -17.12 3.41
C PRO A 102 9.64 -16.14 3.59
N LEU A 103 9.83 -15.25 2.63
CA LEU A 103 10.82 -14.18 2.69
C LEU A 103 10.16 -12.87 3.13
N GLU A 104 10.92 -11.93 3.68
CA GLU A 104 10.40 -10.62 4.13
C GLU A 104 9.61 -9.83 3.07
N LYS A 105 9.92 -10.06 1.79
CA LYS A 105 9.24 -9.42 0.64
C LYS A 105 7.94 -10.11 0.23
N ASP A 106 7.65 -11.29 0.77
CA ASP A 106 6.37 -11.93 0.57
C ASP A 106 5.32 -11.24 1.45
N SER A 107 4.05 -11.44 1.15
CA SER A 107 2.97 -10.86 1.93
C SER A 107 1.85 -11.85 2.15
N PHE A 108 0.97 -11.52 3.09
CA PHE A 108 -0.25 -12.23 3.37
C PHE A 108 -1.41 -11.24 3.29
N SER A 109 -2.46 -11.61 2.56
CA SER A 109 -3.74 -10.93 2.71
C SER A 109 -4.48 -11.55 3.87
N VAL A 110 -5.09 -10.71 4.68
CA VAL A 110 -5.80 -11.07 5.88
C VAL A 110 -7.19 -10.44 5.81
N GLN A 111 -8.19 -11.26 6.07
CA GLN A 111 -9.56 -10.83 6.27
C GLN A 111 -9.93 -11.11 7.73
N LEU A 112 -10.56 -10.12 8.38
CA LEU A 112 -10.97 -10.24 9.78
C LEU A 112 -12.47 -10.44 9.85
N TYR A 113 -12.92 -11.27 10.79
CA TYR A 113 -14.33 -11.44 11.11
C TYR A 113 -14.57 -11.16 12.59
N ARG A 114 -15.69 -10.49 12.86
CA ARG A 114 -16.14 -10.17 14.22
C ARG A 114 -16.86 -11.34 14.92
N THR A 115 -17.10 -12.42 14.19
CA THR A 115 -17.69 -13.65 14.70
C THR A 115 -16.63 -14.72 14.95
N ASP A 116 -16.90 -15.62 15.89
CA ASP A 116 -16.20 -16.88 16.15
C ASP A 116 -16.90 -18.09 15.50
N ASP A 117 -18.03 -17.87 14.83
CA ASP A 117 -18.74 -18.91 14.10
C ASP A 117 -18.06 -19.20 12.75
N VAL A 118 -17.18 -20.21 12.78
CA VAL A 118 -16.44 -20.68 11.59
C VAL A 118 -17.36 -21.25 10.52
N GLU A 119 -18.49 -21.86 10.88
CA GLU A 119 -19.44 -22.41 9.90
C GLU A 119 -20.18 -21.30 9.17
N GLN A 120 -20.50 -20.21 9.87
CA GLN A 120 -21.02 -19.01 9.24
C GLN A 120 -20.00 -18.41 8.27
N ILE A 121 -18.72 -18.32 8.66
CA ILE A 121 -17.65 -17.85 7.75
C ILE A 121 -17.51 -18.79 6.55
N ARG A 122 -17.53 -20.11 6.75
CA ARG A 122 -17.50 -21.12 5.68
C ARG A 122 -18.65 -20.94 4.70
N ALA A 123 -19.87 -20.68 5.19
CA ALA A 123 -21.02 -20.43 4.33
C ALA A 123 -20.87 -19.13 3.53
N TYR A 124 -20.29 -18.08 4.12
CA TYR A 124 -20.03 -16.79 3.46
C TYR A 124 -18.98 -16.95 2.34
N GLU A 125 -17.82 -17.52 2.65
CA GLU A 125 -16.73 -17.71 1.69
C GLU A 125 -17.08 -18.66 0.54
N ASN A 126 -17.99 -19.62 0.77
CA ASN A 126 -18.49 -20.53 -0.27
C ASN A 126 -19.73 -20.00 -1.01
N PHE A 127 -20.15 -18.75 -0.77
CA PHE A 127 -21.34 -18.16 -1.36
C PHE A 127 -22.62 -19.00 -1.17
N ALA A 128 -22.72 -19.69 -0.03
CA ALA A 128 -23.81 -20.59 0.30
C ALA A 128 -24.92 -19.91 1.11
N MET A 129 -24.74 -18.64 1.48
CA MET A 129 -25.76 -17.82 2.15
C MET A 129 -26.82 -17.30 1.17
N GLU A 130 -28.01 -17.03 1.68
CA GLU A 130 -29.01 -16.23 0.95
C GLU A 130 -28.50 -14.80 0.74
N SER A 131 -28.89 -14.15 -0.36
CA SER A 131 -28.34 -12.84 -0.77
C SER A 131 -28.41 -11.77 0.31
N ASP A 132 -29.55 -11.64 0.97
CA ASP A 132 -29.74 -10.61 2.01
C ASP A 132 -28.83 -10.88 3.22
N ALA A 133 -28.68 -12.16 3.62
CA ALA A 133 -27.80 -12.57 4.72
C ALA A 133 -26.32 -12.40 4.35
N TYR A 134 -25.96 -12.66 3.10
CA TYR A 134 -24.62 -12.44 2.57
C TYR A 134 -24.23 -10.97 2.64
N ASP A 135 -25.09 -10.07 2.19
CA ASP A 135 -24.84 -8.63 2.20
C ASP A 135 -24.72 -8.08 3.64
N THR A 136 -25.59 -8.53 4.55
CA THR A 136 -25.48 -8.18 5.98
C THR A 136 -24.16 -8.70 6.57
N PHE A 137 -23.80 -9.95 6.28
CA PHE A 137 -22.56 -10.54 6.80
C PHE A 137 -21.32 -9.78 6.28
N ALA A 138 -21.29 -9.45 4.98
CA ALA A 138 -20.21 -8.71 4.35
C ALA A 138 -20.00 -7.33 5.00
N LYS A 139 -21.09 -6.66 5.39
CA LYS A 139 -21.05 -5.29 5.92
C LYS A 139 -20.81 -5.22 7.43
N GLU A 140 -21.38 -6.16 8.18
CA GLU A 140 -21.43 -6.07 9.64
C GLU A 140 -20.42 -7.00 10.33
N VAL A 141 -20.09 -8.13 9.70
CA VAL A 141 -19.29 -9.21 10.30
C VAL A 141 -17.91 -9.29 9.68
N ALA A 142 -17.83 -9.31 8.35
CA ALA A 142 -16.57 -9.24 7.63
C ALA A 142 -16.03 -7.80 7.69
N TYR A 143 -14.75 -7.67 8.06
CA TYR A 143 -14.09 -6.39 7.96
C TYR A 143 -13.79 -6.11 6.49
N GLU A 144 -14.37 -5.04 5.94
CA GLU A 144 -14.33 -4.71 4.51
C GLU A 144 -12.90 -4.43 4.00
N ASP A 145 -12.00 -3.97 4.87
CA ASP A 145 -10.63 -3.66 4.47
C ASP A 145 -9.72 -4.89 4.53
N LEU A 146 -9.13 -5.24 3.38
CA LEU A 146 -8.10 -6.27 3.30
C LEU A 146 -6.80 -5.77 3.93
N LEU A 147 -6.28 -6.57 4.85
CA LEU A 147 -5.03 -6.33 5.55
C LEU A 147 -3.89 -7.02 4.83
N PHE A 148 -2.81 -6.31 4.53
CA PHE A 148 -1.59 -6.93 4.01
C PHE A 148 -0.53 -6.99 5.11
N LEU A 149 -0.14 -8.19 5.49
CA LEU A 149 0.89 -8.43 6.50
C LEU A 149 2.17 -8.97 5.88
N THR A 150 3.30 -8.48 6.37
CA THR A 150 4.59 -9.16 6.17
C THR A 150 4.65 -10.44 7.00
N PRO A 151 5.56 -11.38 6.69
CA PRO A 151 5.74 -12.58 7.50
C PRO A 151 6.05 -12.24 8.96
N MET A 152 6.85 -11.21 9.23
CA MET A 152 7.19 -10.85 10.61
C MET A 152 5.97 -10.34 11.40
N GLN A 153 5.13 -9.50 10.78
CA GLN A 153 3.91 -9.02 11.41
C GLN A 153 2.90 -10.15 11.65
N LEU A 154 2.86 -11.16 10.78
CA LEU A 154 2.00 -12.32 10.97
C LEU A 154 2.27 -13.02 12.31
N LEU A 155 3.54 -13.15 12.71
CA LEU A 155 3.93 -13.81 13.96
C LEU A 155 3.54 -13.03 15.22
N GLU A 156 3.13 -11.77 15.08
CA GLU A 156 2.67 -10.92 16.18
C GLU A 156 1.20 -11.21 16.56
N ILE A 157 0.44 -11.90 15.71
CA ILE A 157 -0.96 -12.27 15.97
C ILE A 157 -1.04 -13.28 17.11
N ARG A 158 -1.96 -13.07 18.06
CA ARG A 158 -2.16 -13.94 19.24
C ARG A 158 -3.63 -14.01 19.62
N GLY A 159 -4.04 -15.16 20.16
CA GLY A 159 -5.37 -15.37 20.74
C GLY A 159 -6.51 -15.27 19.74
N LYS A 160 -6.25 -15.55 18.46
CA LYS A 160 -7.23 -15.57 17.38
C LYS A 160 -7.48 -16.99 16.89
N THR A 161 -8.56 -17.19 16.14
CA THR A 161 -8.68 -18.34 15.25
C THR A 161 -8.13 -17.95 13.88
N ILE A 162 -7.12 -18.66 13.40
CA ILE A 162 -6.54 -18.53 12.07
C ILE A 162 -7.21 -19.54 11.16
N LEU A 163 -8.03 -19.06 10.23
CA LEU A 163 -8.56 -19.86 9.13
C LEU A 163 -7.57 -19.86 7.97
N LEU A 164 -7.41 -21.02 7.35
CA LEU A 164 -6.50 -21.29 6.26
C LEU A 164 -7.18 -22.17 5.22
N HIS A 165 -6.78 -22.02 3.97
CA HIS A 165 -7.11 -22.99 2.95
C HIS A 165 -6.34 -24.31 3.19
N ASP A 166 -6.96 -25.45 2.89
CA ASP A 166 -6.43 -26.79 3.25
C ASP A 166 -5.01 -27.03 2.69
N ASP A 167 -4.79 -26.70 1.41
CA ASP A 167 -3.48 -26.78 0.76
C ASP A 167 -2.39 -25.93 1.44
N ASP A 168 -2.75 -24.72 1.88
CA ASP A 168 -1.81 -23.82 2.53
C ASP A 168 -1.49 -24.33 3.95
N TYR A 169 -2.51 -24.78 4.68
CA TYR A 169 -2.34 -25.39 6.00
C TYR A 169 -1.46 -26.63 5.96
N ALA A 170 -1.61 -27.50 4.95
CA ALA A 170 -0.83 -28.72 4.80
C ALA A 170 0.68 -28.46 4.72
N VAL A 171 1.09 -27.33 4.12
CA VAL A 171 2.48 -26.88 4.05
C VAL A 171 2.89 -26.15 5.32
N MET A 172 2.05 -25.21 5.77
CA MET A 172 2.37 -24.31 6.88
C MET A 172 2.51 -25.05 8.21
N ARG A 173 1.67 -26.06 8.48
CA ARG A 173 1.65 -26.78 9.77
C ARG A 173 2.96 -27.47 10.15
N TYR A 174 3.80 -27.78 9.17
CA TYR A 174 5.11 -28.41 9.38
C TYR A 174 6.29 -27.46 9.23
N ALA A 175 6.05 -26.24 8.74
CA ALA A 175 7.10 -25.27 8.51
C ALA A 175 7.50 -24.58 9.83
N PRO A 176 8.80 -24.57 10.21
CA PRO A 176 9.26 -23.98 11.47
C PRO A 176 8.82 -22.54 11.67
N PHE A 177 8.74 -21.77 10.57
CA PHE A 177 8.32 -20.38 10.59
C PHE A 177 6.94 -20.16 11.23
N TYR A 178 5.95 -21.03 10.94
CA TYR A 178 4.58 -20.85 11.44
C TYR A 178 4.29 -21.54 12.76
N GLN A 179 5.24 -22.31 13.31
CA GLN A 179 5.02 -23.02 14.57
C GLN A 179 4.66 -22.07 15.70
N GLN A 180 5.29 -20.90 15.77
CA GLN A 180 4.96 -19.89 16.77
C GLN A 180 3.58 -19.28 16.54
N LEU A 181 3.18 -19.05 15.29
CA LEU A 181 1.85 -18.56 14.95
C LEU A 181 0.78 -19.53 15.46
N PHE A 182 0.91 -20.82 15.16
CA PHE A 182 -0.05 -21.85 15.55
C PHE A 182 0.05 -22.27 17.02
N ALA A 183 1.15 -21.97 17.70
CA ALA A 183 1.23 -22.12 19.15
C ALA A 183 0.47 -21.02 19.90
N ASN A 184 0.35 -19.83 19.31
CA ASN A 184 -0.28 -18.67 19.93
C ASN A 184 -1.76 -18.48 19.55
N ASN A 185 -2.26 -19.28 18.61
CA ASN A 185 -3.58 -19.11 18.00
C ASN A 185 -4.19 -20.48 17.71
N ASP A 186 -5.52 -20.53 17.64
CA ASP A 186 -6.22 -21.72 17.17
C ASP A 186 -6.16 -21.76 15.64
N ALA A 187 -5.69 -22.85 15.05
CA ALA A 187 -5.53 -22.95 13.59
C ALA A 187 -6.52 -23.94 13.03
N GLN A 188 -7.38 -23.47 12.13
CA GLN A 188 -8.44 -24.25 11.52
C GLN A 188 -8.40 -24.14 10.00
N VAL A 189 -9.01 -25.12 9.34
CA VAL A 189 -9.10 -25.18 7.88
C VAL A 189 -10.51 -24.77 7.45
N LEU A 190 -10.58 -23.87 6.48
CA LEU A 190 -11.82 -23.47 5.82
C LEU A 190 -12.31 -24.54 4.85
#